data_AF-A0A1U6H440-F1
#
_entry.id   AF-A0A1U6H440-F1
#
_cell.length_a   1.000
_cell.length_b   1.000
_cell.length_c   1.000
_cell.angle_alpha   90.00
_cell.angle_beta   90.00
_cell.angle_gamma   90.00
#
_symmetry.space_group_name_H-M   'P 1'
#
loop_
_entity.id
_entity.type
_entity.pdbx_description
1 polymer ?
#
loop_
_entity_poly.entity_id
_entity_poly.type
_entity_poly.pdbx_seq_one_letter_code
_entity_poly.pdbx_strand_id
1 'polypeptide(L)'
;MGFDPNEPEQRRRLRAAIRAADITVSELWLKYFSMAGDAGEYEVEAYLQGLLSLPPVQRDLLALSANELIDELPRPRAPYSDDFASEPEVSESRDERSGGSADGRTAGPDE
;
A
#
# COMPACT_ATOMS: atom_id res chain seq x y z
N MET A 1 -1.55 35.03 -22.00
CA MET A 1 -0.72 33.98 -21.37
C MET A 1 -0.46 34.41 -19.93
N GLY A 2 -1.34 33.99 -19.02
CA GLY A 2 -1.18 34.31 -17.60
C GLY A 2 -0.47 33.15 -16.93
N PHE A 3 0.72 33.40 -16.41
CA PHE A 3 1.38 32.50 -15.48
C PHE A 3 0.44 32.32 -14.29
N ASP A 4 -0.09 31.11 -14.08
CA ASP A 4 -0.95 30.85 -12.92
C ASP A 4 -0.04 30.77 -11.69
N PRO A 5 -0.13 31.71 -10.73
CA PRO A 5 0.76 31.71 -9.57
C PRO A 5 0.59 30.45 -8.71
N ASN A 6 -0.52 29.73 -8.86
CA ASN A 6 -0.79 28.51 -8.11
C ASN A 6 -0.26 27.25 -8.78
N GLU A 7 0.18 27.31 -10.04
CA GLU A 7 0.68 26.14 -10.77
C GLU A 7 1.83 25.42 -10.02
N PRO A 8 2.86 26.12 -9.49
CA PRO A 8 3.93 25.45 -8.76
C PRO A 8 3.44 24.74 -7.50
N GLU A 9 2.46 25.33 -6.81
CA GLU A 9 1.84 24.77 -5.61
C GLU A 9 1.02 23.52 -5.96
N GLN A 10 0.15 23.62 -6.97
CA GLN A 10 -0.67 22.52 -7.48
C GLN A 10 0.20 21.34 -7.89
N ARG A 11 1.24 21.58 -8.70
CA ARG A 11 2.23 20.59 -9.10
C ARG A 11 2.91 19.94 -7.90
N ARG A 12 3.35 20.73 -6.92
CA ARG A 12 4.03 20.20 -5.73
C ARG A 12 3.12 19.25 -4.94
N ARG A 13 1.85 19.63 -4.76
CA ARG A 13 0.85 18.80 -4.06
C ARG A 13 0.51 17.54 -4.84
N LEU A 14 0.32 17.64 -6.15
CA LEU A 14 0.09 16.48 -7.03
C LEU A 14 1.24 15.48 -6.90
N ARG A 15 2.50 15.93 -7.02
CA ARG A 15 3.68 15.07 -6.84
C ARG A 15 3.73 14.42 -5.46
N ALA A 16 3.34 15.14 -4.42
CA ALA A 16 3.33 14.60 -3.08
C ALA A 16 2.27 13.50 -2.93
N ALA A 17 1.08 13.70 -3.49
CA ALA A 17 -0.02 12.75 -3.45
C ALA A 17 0.35 11.44 -4.17
N ILE A 18 0.83 11.51 -5.42
CA ILE A 18 1.19 10.30 -6.18
C ILE A 18 2.35 9.53 -5.53
N ARG A 19 3.33 10.22 -4.92
CA ARG A 19 4.41 9.56 -4.18
C ARG A 19 3.92 8.88 -2.90
N ALA A 20 2.97 9.51 -2.19
CA ALA A 20 2.43 8.93 -0.97
C ALA A 20 1.58 7.68 -1.25
N ALA A 21 0.98 7.61 -2.43
CA ALA A 21 0.15 6.51 -2.90
C ALA A 21 0.90 5.48 -3.76
N ASP A 22 2.22 5.64 -3.93
CA ASP A 22 3.08 4.80 -4.80
C ASP A 22 2.57 4.70 -6.27
N ILE A 23 1.93 5.77 -6.76
CA ILE A 23 1.42 5.86 -8.12
C ILE A 23 2.57 6.28 -9.05
N THR A 24 2.80 5.48 -10.09
CA THR A 24 3.78 5.77 -11.13
C THR A 24 3.28 6.85 -12.09
N VAL A 25 4.22 7.51 -12.79
CA VAL A 25 3.86 8.52 -13.81
C VAL A 25 3.05 7.87 -14.94
N SER A 26 3.37 6.64 -15.32
CA SER A 26 2.66 5.89 -16.36
C SER A 26 1.21 5.59 -15.96
N GLU A 27 0.96 5.16 -14.72
CA GLU A 27 -0.41 4.93 -14.23
C GLU A 27 -1.24 6.22 -14.17
N LEU A 28 -0.63 7.29 -13.65
CA LEU A 28 -1.26 8.62 -13.65
C LEU A 28 -1.61 9.06 -15.07
N TRP A 29 -0.66 8.92 -16.01
CA TRP A 29 -0.85 9.30 -17.40
C TRP A 29 -1.94 8.45 -18.06
N LEU A 30 -1.98 7.13 -17.85
CA LEU A 30 -3.02 6.27 -18.41
C LEU A 30 -4.42 6.66 -17.94
N LYS A 31 -4.59 6.94 -16.64
CA LYS A 31 -5.88 7.42 -16.10
C LYS A 31 -6.25 8.79 -16.68
N TYR A 32 -5.30 9.72 -16.73
CA TYR A 32 -5.47 11.04 -17.36
C TYR A 32 -5.84 10.98 -18.84
N PHE A 33 -5.18 10.11 -19.60
CA PHE A 33 -5.46 9.88 -21.00
C PHE A 33 -6.87 9.32 -21.20
N SER A 34 -7.31 8.40 -20.32
CA SER A 34 -8.69 7.89 -20.34
C SER A 34 -9.75 8.96 -20.09
N MET A 35 -9.38 10.08 -19.44
CA MET A 35 -10.22 11.25 -19.21
C MET A 35 -10.10 12.33 -20.30
N ALA A 36 -9.62 11.96 -21.49
CA ALA A 36 -9.36 12.87 -22.61
C ALA A 36 -8.29 13.95 -22.32
N GLY A 37 -7.25 13.58 -21.56
CA GLY A 37 -6.07 14.41 -21.39
C GLY A 37 -5.28 14.59 -22.70
N ASP A 38 -4.86 15.82 -22.97
CA ASP A 38 -4.22 16.19 -24.26
C ASP A 38 -2.69 16.02 -24.27
N ALA A 39 -2.10 15.78 -23.09
CA ALA A 39 -0.64 15.73 -22.91
C ALA A 39 -0.11 14.29 -22.98
N GLY A 40 1.04 14.10 -23.63
CA GLY A 40 1.75 12.83 -23.63
C GLY A 40 2.39 12.50 -22.28
N GLU A 41 2.79 11.24 -22.09
CA GLU A 41 3.44 10.77 -20.85
C GLU A 41 4.68 11.61 -20.49
N TYR A 42 5.54 11.90 -21.48
CA TYR A 42 6.73 12.74 -21.30
C TYR A 42 6.40 14.19 -20.95
N GLU A 43 5.28 14.73 -21.45
CA GLU A 43 4.84 16.08 -21.12
C GLU A 43 4.28 16.14 -19.69
N VAL A 44 3.57 15.09 -19.27
CA VAL A 44 3.14 14.92 -17.87
C VAL A 44 4.36 14.80 -16.95
N GLU A 45 5.37 14.02 -17.32
CA GLU A 45 6.61 13.93 -16.57
C GLU A 45 7.33 15.29 -16.50
N ALA A 46 7.51 15.96 -17.63
CA ALA A 46 8.12 17.28 -17.70
C ALA A 46 7.35 18.31 -16.86
N TYR A 47 6.01 18.26 -16.90
CA TYR A 47 5.16 19.07 -16.03
C TYR A 47 5.46 18.77 -14.57
N LEU A 48 5.42 17.51 -14.14
CA LEU A 48 5.73 17.12 -12.77
C LEU A 48 7.14 17.58 -12.37
N GLN A 49 8.14 17.50 -13.24
CA GLN A 49 9.49 18.01 -12.97
C GLN A 49 9.61 19.54 -12.95
N GLY A 50 8.56 20.26 -13.36
CA GLY A 50 8.56 21.71 -13.46
C GLY A 50 9.33 22.25 -14.66
N LEU A 51 9.59 21.40 -15.65
CA LEU A 51 10.24 21.72 -16.91
C LEU A 51 9.24 22.23 -17.96
N LEU A 52 7.95 21.94 -17.77
CA LEU A 52 6.85 22.35 -18.64
C LEU A 52 5.70 22.91 -17.80
N SER A 53 4.96 23.85 -18.37
CA SER A 53 3.68 24.33 -17.83
C SER A 53 2.53 23.79 -18.67
N LEU A 54 1.46 23.35 -17.99
CA LEU A 54 0.24 22.84 -18.63
C LEU A 54 -0.93 23.82 -18.44
N PRO A 55 -1.89 23.86 -19.38
CA PRO A 55 -3.13 24.61 -19.20
C PRO A 55 -3.86 24.21 -17.91
N PRO A 56 -4.58 25.14 -17.24
CA PRO A 56 -5.30 24.85 -15.99
C PRO A 56 -6.17 23.58 -16.07
N VAL A 57 -6.93 23.42 -17.16
CA VAL A 57 -7.79 22.24 -17.39
C VAL A 57 -7.00 20.94 -17.36
N GLN A 58 -5.82 20.90 -17.99
CA GLN A 58 -4.99 19.70 -17.99
C GLN A 58 -4.37 19.42 -16.61
N ARG A 59 -4.04 20.46 -15.85
CA ARG A 59 -3.56 20.33 -14.46
C ARG A 59 -4.66 19.78 -13.54
N ASP A 60 -5.89 20.24 -13.73
CA ASP A 60 -7.03 19.76 -12.96
C ASP A 60 -7.41 18.32 -13.32
N LEU A 61 -7.30 17.93 -14.60
CA LEU A 61 -7.49 16.54 -15.02
C LEU A 61 -6.42 15.60 -14.44
N LEU A 62 -5.16 16.03 -14.36
CA LEU A 62 -4.11 15.27 -13.68
C LEU A 62 -4.41 15.11 -12.18
N ALA A 63 -4.91 16.17 -11.53
CA ALA A 63 -5.33 16.09 -10.13
C ALA A 63 -6.52 15.14 -9.92
N LEU A 64 -7.52 15.20 -10.80
CA LEU A 64 -8.67 14.29 -10.79
C LEU A 64 -8.21 12.83 -10.96
N SER A 65 -7.35 12.58 -11.94
CA SER A 65 -6.80 11.25 -12.22
C SER A 65 -6.02 10.68 -11.04
N ALA A 66 -5.20 11.49 -10.39
CA ALA A 66 -4.48 11.10 -9.18
C ALA A 66 -5.44 10.75 -8.03
N ASN A 67 -6.47 11.58 -7.80
CA ASN A 67 -7.43 11.35 -6.74
C ASN A 67 -8.23 10.05 -6.95
N GLU A 68 -8.67 9.78 -8.18
CA GLU A 68 -9.37 8.53 -8.50
C GLU A 68 -8.49 7.30 -8.25
N LEU A 69 -7.22 7.33 -8.66
CA LEU A 69 -6.27 6.25 -8.39
C LEU A 69 -6.04 6.06 -6.87
N ILE A 70 -6.00 7.15 -6.10
CA ILE A 70 -5.86 7.09 -4.64
C ILE A 70 -7.12 6.51 -3.99
N ASP A 71 -8.30 6.86 -4.48
CA ASP A 71 -9.57 6.37 -3.94
C ASP A 71 -9.80 4.88 -4.22
N GLU A 72 -9.19 4.35 -5.28
CA GLU A 72 -9.16 2.91 -5.57
C GLU A 72 -8.28 2.11 -4.58
N LEU A 73 -7.37 2.77 -3.83
CA LEU A 73 -6.51 2.08 -2.87
C LEU A 73 -7.28 1.66 -1.60
N PRO A 74 -7.01 0.44 -1.08
CA PRO A 74 -7.65 -0.03 0.14
C PRO A 74 -7.27 0.87 1.32
N ARG A 75 -8.28 1.48 1.94
CA ARG A 75 -8.10 2.30 3.14
C ARG A 75 -7.92 1.39 4.37
N PRO A 76 -6.81 1.47 5.10
CA PRO A 76 -6.63 0.67 6.31
C PRO A 76 -7.74 1.01 7.32
N ARG A 77 -8.34 -0.02 7.92
CA ARG A 77 -9.31 0.17 9.00
C ARG A 77 -8.57 0.31 10.33
N ALA A 78 -9.02 1.25 11.17
CA ALA A 78 -8.53 1.33 12.53
C ALA A 78 -8.97 0.07 13.30
N PRO A 79 -8.08 -0.58 14.06
CA PRO A 79 -8.45 -1.71 14.90
C PRO A 79 -9.41 -1.24 16.00
N TYR A 80 -10.38 -2.09 16.35
CA TYR A 80 -11.21 -1.91 17.54
C TYR A 80 -10.45 -2.33 18.78
N SER A 81 -10.80 -1.78 19.95
CA SER A 81 -10.20 -2.19 21.22
C SER A 81 -10.30 -3.70 21.47
N ASP A 82 -11.36 -4.34 20.97
CA ASP A 82 -11.60 -5.78 21.10
C ASP A 82 -10.68 -6.65 20.21
N ASP A 83 -10.10 -6.09 19.14
CA ASP A 83 -9.17 -6.80 18.26
C ASP A 83 -7.85 -7.18 18.99
N PHE A 84 -7.58 -6.54 20.13
CA PHE A 84 -6.40 -6.80 20.98
C PHE A 84 -6.66 -7.81 22.11
N ALA A 85 -7.91 -8.25 22.34
CA ALA A 85 -8.28 -9.09 23.48
C ALA A 85 -8.17 -10.61 23.20
N SER A 86 -7.76 -11.00 21.99
CA SER A 86 -7.75 -12.40 21.52
C SER A 86 -6.34 -12.93 21.27
N GLU A 87 -5.46 -12.87 22.26
CA GLU A 87 -4.29 -13.75 22.30
C GLU A 87 -4.67 -15.01 23.10
N PRO A 88 -4.88 -16.17 22.44
CA PRO A 88 -5.16 -17.40 23.17
C PRO A 88 -3.91 -17.80 23.92
N GLU A 89 -3.98 -17.76 25.25
CA GLU A 89 -3.00 -18.37 26.13
C GLU A 89 -2.85 -19.83 25.74
N VAL A 90 -1.70 -20.16 25.13
CA VAL A 90 -1.29 -21.55 24.93
C VAL A 90 -0.98 -22.10 26.31
N SER A 91 -2.03 -22.60 26.97
CA SER A 91 -1.94 -23.40 28.18
C SER A 91 -1.16 -24.67 27.81
N GLU A 92 0.16 -24.63 28.00
CA GLU A 92 1.02 -25.81 28.02
C GLU A 92 0.49 -26.77 29.10
N SER A 93 -0.36 -27.70 28.69
CA SER A 93 -0.68 -28.89 29.47
C SER A 93 0.59 -29.75 29.56
N ARG A 94 1.34 -29.48 30.63
CA ARG A 94 2.43 -30.31 31.12
C ARG A 94 1.83 -31.63 31.62
N ASP A 95 1.62 -32.57 30.71
CA ASP A 95 1.18 -33.92 31.08
C ASP A 95 2.34 -34.66 31.77
N GLU A 96 2.21 -34.76 33.09
CA GLU A 96 3.06 -35.46 34.02
C GLU A 96 3.11 -36.96 33.68
N ARG A 97 4.24 -37.42 33.11
CA ARG A 97 4.57 -38.85 33.10
C ARG A 97 4.93 -39.29 34.52
N SER A 98 3.95 -39.81 35.24
CA SER A 98 4.15 -40.46 36.54
C SER A 98 3.63 -41.89 36.55
N GLY A 99 4.47 -42.81 37.05
CA GLY A 99 4.16 -44.21 37.35
C GLY A 99 4.37 -45.15 36.16
N GLY A 100 5.37 -46.02 36.12
CA GLY A 100 5.80 -46.93 37.19
C GLY A 100 5.25 -48.32 36.88
N SER A 101 6.04 -49.17 36.25
CA SER A 101 5.78 -50.62 36.26
C SER A 101 7.10 -51.36 36.34
N ALA A 102 7.31 -51.97 37.50
CA ALA A 102 8.41 -52.87 37.79
C ALA A 102 8.00 -54.31 37.45
N ASP A 103 9.03 -55.11 37.23
CA ASP A 103 9.09 -56.56 37.38
C ASP A 103 8.75 -57.45 36.17
N GLY A 104 9.60 -58.46 35.94
CA GLY A 104 9.46 -59.38 34.81
C GLY A 104 10.75 -60.05 34.31
N ARG A 105 11.53 -60.61 35.24
CA ARG A 105 12.64 -61.56 35.04
C ARG A 105 12.38 -62.62 33.95
N THR A 106 13.34 -62.87 33.04
CA THR A 106 14.10 -64.14 32.84
C THR A 106 14.57 -64.38 31.38
N ALA A 107 15.89 -64.50 31.23
CA ALA A 107 16.66 -65.56 30.54
C ALA A 107 16.48 -65.88 29.03
N GLY A 108 17.61 -65.82 28.31
CA GLY A 108 17.86 -66.61 27.08
C GLY A 108 18.94 -65.97 26.17
N PRO A 109 20.13 -66.57 26.00
CA PRO A 109 21.28 -65.95 25.33
C PRO A 109 21.40 -66.29 23.82
N ASP A 110 22.36 -65.58 23.20
CA ASP A 110 22.99 -65.65 21.87
C ASP A 110 22.75 -66.87 20.96
N GLU A 111 22.47 -66.60 19.68
CA GLU A 111 23.32 -66.97 18.52
C GLU A 111 22.97 -66.12 17.27
#